data_AF-A0A7Y9KKW4-F1
#
_entry.id   AF-A0A7Y9KKW4-F1
#
_cell.length_a   1.000
_cell.length_b   1.000
_cell.length_c   1.000
_cell.angle_alpha   90.00
_cell.angle_beta   90.00
_cell.angle_gamma   90.00
#
_symmetry.space_group_name_H-M   'P 1'
#
loop_
_entity.id
_entity.type
_entity.pdbx_description
1 polymer ?
#
loop_
_entity_poly.entity_id
_entity_poly.type
_entity_poly.pdbx_seq_one_letter_code
_entity_poly.pdbx_strand_id
1 'polypeptide(L)'
;MDLGPNTVIESAVQHAATATTPASCRVQLYTTHPPAGDEVTIWIALPTTGWNGRFLGVGGGGFTGGTPGSVVAPLGQGFAAGATDAGNPTGQAQTIGANPDLTRNWVGQENFGHRGIHEMTVNGKELVAAYYGRSQDYAYFSGCSTGGRQGMMEAQKYPDDYDGISAGAPVFNYAELAIAQLWSQIVMKEEGNVLSQCKFTAALEAGDRRVRPGG
;
A
#
# COMPACT_ATOMS: atom_id res chain seq x y z
N MET A 1 18.39 -12.00 13.06
CA MET A 1 17.08 -11.34 12.91
C MET A 1 17.17 -10.05 13.69
N ASP A 2 17.39 -8.96 12.98
CA ASP A 2 17.54 -7.63 13.55
C ASP A 2 16.35 -6.78 13.12
N LEU A 3 15.21 -6.99 13.78
CA LEU A 3 14.05 -6.14 13.55
C LEU A 3 14.34 -4.73 14.07
N GLY A 4 13.75 -3.72 13.43
CA GLY A 4 13.95 -2.33 13.83
C GLY A 4 13.67 -2.08 15.32
N PRO A 5 14.37 -1.15 15.98
CA PRO A 5 14.13 -0.85 17.39
C PRO A 5 12.67 -0.40 17.56
N ASN A 6 11.95 -1.04 18.49
CA ASN A 6 10.51 -0.88 18.73
C ASN A 6 9.58 -1.61 17.74
N THR A 7 10.10 -2.58 17.00
CA THR A 7 9.28 -3.57 16.28
C THR A 7 9.06 -4.80 17.15
N VAL A 8 7.82 -5.27 17.25
CA VAL A 8 7.46 -6.48 18.01
C VAL A 8 6.64 -7.41 17.12
N ILE A 9 6.92 -8.72 17.23
CA ILE A 9 6.08 -9.76 16.61
C ILE A 9 4.88 -9.99 17.52
N GLU A 10 3.69 -9.70 17.01
CA GLU A 10 2.44 -9.99 17.69
C GLU A 10 2.08 -11.46 17.61
N SER A 11 2.19 -12.03 16.42
CA SER A 11 1.86 -13.43 16.17
C SER A 11 2.63 -13.99 14.98
N ALA A 12 2.86 -15.30 15.02
CA ALA A 12 3.38 -16.09 13.92
C ALA A 12 2.60 -17.40 13.85
N VAL A 13 1.82 -17.59 12.78
CA VAL A 13 0.85 -18.68 12.66
C VAL A 13 1.09 -19.46 11.38
N GLN A 14 1.08 -20.78 11.46
CA GLN A 14 1.08 -21.63 10.27
C GLN A 14 -0.32 -21.68 9.65
N HIS A 15 -0.37 -21.45 8.35
CA HIS A 15 -1.56 -21.63 7.53
C HIS A 15 -1.33 -22.82 6.59
N ALA A 16 -2.29 -23.74 6.55
CA ALA A 16 -2.32 -24.81 5.58
C ALA A 16 -2.44 -24.26 4.15
N ALA A 17 -2.01 -25.06 3.17
CA ALA A 17 -2.21 -24.73 1.76
C ALA A 17 -3.70 -24.61 1.43
N THR A 18 -4.01 -23.77 0.46
CA THR A 18 -5.37 -23.59 -0.09
C THR A 18 -5.36 -23.85 -1.58
N ALA A 19 -6.50 -23.68 -2.25
CA ALA A 19 -6.57 -23.79 -3.71
C ALA A 19 -5.74 -22.73 -4.45
N THR A 20 -5.42 -21.60 -3.80
CA THR A 20 -4.75 -20.44 -4.43
C THR A 20 -3.43 -20.04 -3.77
N THR A 21 -3.07 -20.64 -2.64
CA THR A 21 -1.82 -20.33 -1.92
C THR A 21 -1.13 -21.58 -1.39
N PRO A 22 0.22 -21.65 -1.39
CA PRO A 22 0.95 -22.69 -0.68
C PRO A 22 0.71 -22.61 0.84
N ALA A 23 1.12 -23.65 1.57
CA ALA A 23 1.25 -23.55 3.01
C ALA A 23 2.25 -22.45 3.37
N SER A 24 1.99 -21.71 4.45
CA SER A 24 2.77 -20.51 4.77
C SER A 24 2.85 -20.24 6.27
N CYS A 25 3.95 -19.64 6.72
CA CYS A 25 4.00 -18.95 8.00
C CYS A 25 3.54 -17.50 7.78
N ARG A 26 2.51 -17.06 8.51
CA ARG A 26 2.04 -15.67 8.49
C ARG A 26 2.39 -14.99 9.79
N VAL A 27 3.10 -13.88 9.69
CA VAL A 27 3.62 -13.11 10.81
C VAL A 27 2.94 -11.75 10.81
N GLN A 28 2.40 -11.36 11.96
CA GLN A 28 1.93 -10.00 12.21
C GLN A 28 2.90 -9.31 13.17
N LEU A 29 3.30 -8.10 12.83
CA LEU A 29 4.19 -7.26 13.61
C LEU A 29 3.59 -5.87 13.76
N TYR A 30 4.03 -5.15 14.77
CA TYR A 30 3.80 -3.72 14.88
C TYR A 30 5.11 -2.98 15.16
N THR A 31 5.25 -1.81 14.55
CA THR A 31 6.35 -0.86 14.79
C THR A 31 5.77 0.39 15.45
N THR A 32 6.49 0.94 16.44
CA THR A 32 6.07 2.15 17.17
C THR A 32 7.20 3.18 17.18
N HIS A 33 6.88 4.47 17.31
CA HIS A 33 7.86 5.55 17.31
C HIS A 33 7.80 6.40 18.58
N PRO A 34 8.29 5.91 19.74
CA PRO A 34 8.29 6.69 20.97
C PRO A 34 8.98 8.06 20.81
N PRO A 35 8.42 9.13 21.41
CA PRO A 35 7.29 9.15 22.34
C PRO A 35 5.91 9.33 21.67
N ALA A 36 5.78 9.14 20.36
CA ALA A 36 4.56 9.50 19.63
C ALA A 36 3.32 8.67 19.98
N GLY A 37 3.51 7.44 20.46
CA GLY A 37 2.40 6.52 20.79
C GLY A 37 1.61 6.07 19.56
N ASP A 38 2.22 6.08 18.39
CA ASP A 38 1.66 5.53 17.15
C ASP A 38 1.97 4.04 17.01
N GLU A 39 1.25 3.39 16.09
CA GLU A 39 1.44 1.98 15.76
C GLU A 39 1.26 1.78 14.25
N VAL A 40 2.22 1.10 13.63
CA VAL A 40 2.18 0.67 12.23
C VAL A 40 2.11 -0.84 12.21
N THR A 41 1.00 -1.39 11.73
CA THR A 41 0.82 -2.84 11.62
C THR A 41 1.39 -3.35 10.32
N ILE A 42 2.11 -4.47 10.38
CA ILE A 42 2.80 -5.11 9.26
C ILE A 42 2.39 -6.59 9.21
N TRP A 43 2.06 -7.08 8.01
CA TRP A 43 1.75 -8.49 7.75
C TRP A 43 2.74 -9.06 6.75
N ILE A 44 3.43 -10.12 7.14
CA ILE A 44 4.38 -10.86 6.30
C ILE A 44 3.87 -12.29 6.10
N ALA A 45 3.87 -12.77 4.87
CA ALA A 45 3.56 -14.15 4.54
C ALA A 45 4.75 -14.83 3.88
N LEU A 46 5.17 -15.96 4.45
CA LEU A 46 6.36 -16.73 4.06
C LEU A 46 5.90 -18.12 3.61
N PRO A 47 5.95 -18.47 2.31
CA PRO A 47 5.69 -19.84 1.86
C PRO A 47 6.58 -20.86 2.60
N THR A 48 6.01 -21.91 3.17
CA THR A 48 6.82 -22.97 3.81
C THR A 48 7.45 -23.90 2.77
N THR A 49 6.85 -23.96 1.58
CA THR A 49 7.38 -24.66 0.40
C THR A 49 7.15 -23.81 -0.84
N GLY A 50 7.98 -24.00 -1.87
CA GLY A 50 7.81 -23.32 -3.16
C GLY A 50 8.11 -21.82 -3.13
N TRP A 51 8.87 -21.32 -2.13
CA TRP A 51 9.38 -19.96 -2.20
C TRP A 51 10.33 -19.81 -3.39
N ASN A 52 10.08 -18.80 -4.22
CA ASN A 52 10.79 -18.58 -5.48
C ASN A 52 12.06 -17.72 -5.31
N GLY A 53 12.51 -17.50 -4.08
CA GLY A 53 13.68 -16.68 -3.74
C GLY A 53 13.42 -15.17 -3.75
N ARG A 54 12.18 -14.70 -3.94
CA ARG A 54 11.86 -13.28 -4.09
C ARG A 54 10.93 -12.76 -3.00
N PHE A 55 11.07 -11.47 -2.71
CA PHE A 55 10.16 -10.71 -1.85
C PHE A 55 9.26 -9.78 -2.69
N LEU A 56 7.98 -9.65 -2.34
CA LEU A 56 7.05 -8.69 -2.95
C LEU A 56 6.30 -7.88 -1.88
N GLY A 57 6.63 -6.60 -1.79
CA GLY A 57 5.86 -5.62 -1.03
C GLY A 57 4.62 -5.18 -1.81
N VAL A 58 3.49 -5.04 -1.13
CA VAL A 58 2.22 -4.63 -1.74
C VAL A 58 1.73 -3.33 -1.13
N GLY A 59 1.52 -2.33 -1.99
CA GLY A 59 0.96 -1.04 -1.62
C GLY A 59 -0.56 -1.04 -1.49
N GLY A 60 -1.09 0.04 -0.94
CA GLY A 60 -2.49 0.17 -0.58
C GLY A 60 -3.33 0.97 -1.57
N GLY A 61 -4.46 1.47 -1.07
CA GLY A 61 -5.43 2.25 -1.83
C GLY A 61 -6.19 3.20 -0.91
N GLY A 62 -6.69 4.32 -1.45
CA GLY A 62 -7.34 5.35 -0.63
C GLY A 62 -6.40 5.85 0.47
N PHE A 63 -6.79 5.72 1.73
CA PHE A 63 -6.02 6.20 2.86
C PHE A 63 -5.33 5.07 3.66
N THR A 64 -5.21 3.87 3.12
CA THR A 64 -4.47 2.77 3.79
C THR A 64 -3.21 2.37 3.05
N GLY A 65 -2.21 1.86 3.79
CA GLY A 65 -1.01 1.22 3.25
C GLY A 65 -1.22 -0.12 2.56
N GLY A 66 -2.36 -0.78 2.83
CA GLY A 66 -2.57 -2.17 2.50
C GLY A 66 -3.42 -2.86 3.56
N THR A 67 -3.64 -4.17 3.41
CA THR A 67 -4.47 -4.96 4.31
C THR A 67 -3.80 -6.32 4.55
N PRO A 68 -4.22 -7.10 5.57
CA PRO A 68 -3.74 -8.46 5.74
C PRO A 68 -3.98 -9.34 4.50
N GLY A 69 -5.02 -9.03 3.70
CA GLY A 69 -5.34 -9.76 2.48
C GLY A 69 -4.38 -9.47 1.32
N SER A 70 -3.65 -8.35 1.35
CA SER A 70 -2.79 -7.90 0.25
C SER A 70 -1.65 -8.87 -0.06
N VAL A 71 -1.20 -9.68 0.91
CA VAL A 71 -0.11 -10.65 0.73
C VAL A 71 -0.54 -11.94 0.03
N VAL A 72 -1.85 -12.20 -0.10
CA VAL A 72 -2.38 -13.50 -0.56
C VAL A 72 -2.04 -13.78 -2.03
N ALA A 73 -2.24 -12.81 -2.93
CA ALA A 73 -1.96 -13.02 -4.34
C ALA A 73 -0.45 -13.20 -4.64
N PRO A 74 0.46 -12.37 -4.10
CA PRO A 74 1.91 -12.63 -4.15
C PRO A 74 2.31 -14.00 -3.61
N LEU A 75 1.74 -14.40 -2.47
CA LEU A 75 2.01 -15.69 -1.84
C LEU A 75 1.64 -16.85 -2.77
N GLY A 76 0.50 -16.75 -3.46
CA GLY A 76 0.08 -17.72 -4.48
C GLY A 76 1.03 -17.82 -5.68
N GLN A 77 1.85 -16.80 -5.92
CA GLN A 77 2.87 -16.76 -6.97
C GLN A 77 4.26 -17.19 -6.46
N GLY A 78 4.36 -17.65 -5.21
CA GLY A 78 5.59 -18.16 -4.60
C GLY A 78 6.50 -17.08 -4.01
N PHE A 79 6.04 -15.83 -3.90
CA PHE A 79 6.80 -14.78 -3.21
C PHE A 79 6.67 -14.91 -1.69
N ALA A 80 7.72 -14.52 -0.98
CA ALA A 80 7.55 -13.97 0.37
C ALA A 80 6.92 -12.58 0.21
N ALA A 81 5.88 -12.27 0.97
CA ALA A 81 5.03 -11.12 0.68
C ALA A 81 4.82 -10.25 1.91
N GLY A 82 4.79 -8.93 1.73
CA GLY A 82 4.60 -7.96 2.80
C GLY A 82 3.53 -6.91 2.49
N ALA A 83 2.78 -6.51 3.51
CA ALA A 83 1.82 -5.41 3.47
C ALA A 83 1.75 -4.71 4.84
N THR A 84 1.23 -3.49 4.88
CA THR A 84 1.10 -2.70 6.11
C THR A 84 -0.13 -1.81 6.05
N ASP A 85 -0.69 -1.42 7.20
CA ASP A 85 -1.70 -0.35 7.25
C ASP A 85 -1.10 1.05 7.06
N ALA A 86 0.24 1.17 7.08
CA ALA A 86 1.01 2.40 7.08
C ALA A 86 0.60 3.37 8.21
N GLY A 87 0.24 2.84 9.38
CA GLY A 87 -0.20 3.62 10.54
C GLY A 87 -1.60 4.19 10.42
N ASN A 88 -2.42 3.67 9.49
CA ASN A 88 -3.82 4.05 9.35
C ASN A 88 -4.78 2.84 9.25
N PRO A 89 -5.05 2.16 10.37
CA PRO A 89 -5.87 0.94 10.39
C PRO A 89 -7.33 1.19 10.01
N THR A 90 -7.84 2.41 10.18
CA THR A 90 -9.23 2.76 9.84
C THR A 90 -9.45 3.06 8.36
N GLY A 91 -8.38 3.32 7.61
CA GLY A 91 -8.46 3.77 6.22
C GLY A 91 -9.18 5.11 6.03
N GLN A 92 -9.29 5.93 7.08
CA GLN A 92 -9.92 7.24 7.05
C GLN A 92 -8.89 8.35 6.77
N ALA A 93 -9.29 9.43 6.11
CA ALA A 93 -8.39 10.55 5.82
C ALA A 93 -8.00 11.32 7.09
N GLN A 94 -8.95 11.41 8.03
CA GLN A 94 -8.87 12.22 9.23
C GLN A 94 -7.76 11.77 10.17
N THR A 95 -7.57 10.45 10.30
CA THR A 95 -6.55 9.82 11.15
C THR A 95 -5.12 10.08 10.68
N ILE A 96 -4.93 10.30 9.37
CA ILE A 96 -3.64 10.74 8.82
C ILE A 96 -3.42 12.22 9.11
N GLY A 97 -4.46 13.05 8.94
CA GLY A 97 -4.34 14.50 9.00
C GLY A 97 -4.22 15.07 10.43
N ALA A 98 -4.96 14.51 11.37
CA ALA A 98 -5.16 15.08 12.70
C ALA A 98 -5.15 14.04 13.83
N ASN A 99 -4.65 14.47 14.98
CA ASN A 99 -4.74 13.75 16.25
C ASN A 99 -6.15 13.89 16.85
N PRO A 100 -6.51 13.10 17.89
CA PRO A 100 -7.80 13.25 18.57
C PRO A 100 -8.06 14.64 19.16
N ASP A 101 -7.00 15.37 19.51
CA ASP A 101 -7.06 16.76 20.00
C ASP A 101 -7.11 17.82 18.88
N LEU A 102 -7.26 17.38 17.62
CA LEU A 102 -7.30 18.19 16.40
C LEU A 102 -5.99 18.89 16.04
N THR A 103 -4.90 18.63 16.75
CA THR A 103 -3.57 19.03 16.31
C THR A 103 -3.15 18.22 15.09
N ARG A 104 -2.20 18.75 14.30
CA ARG A 104 -1.69 18.06 13.12
C ARG A 104 -0.99 16.76 13.50
N ASN A 105 -1.40 15.65 12.90
CA ASN A 105 -0.74 14.35 13.08
C ASN A 105 0.48 14.22 12.15
N TRP A 106 1.64 14.72 12.59
CA TRP A 106 2.87 14.61 11.81
C TRP A 106 3.35 13.18 11.63
N VAL A 107 3.23 12.36 12.68
CA VAL A 107 3.71 10.98 12.69
C VAL A 107 2.87 10.10 11.77
N GLY A 108 1.54 10.26 11.81
CA GLY A 108 0.63 9.60 10.86
C GLY A 108 0.87 10.01 9.41
N GLN A 109 1.17 11.29 9.15
CA GLN A 109 1.56 11.76 7.81
C GLN A 109 2.87 11.14 7.33
N GLU A 110 3.85 10.95 8.23
CA GLU A 110 5.13 10.34 7.89
C GLU A 110 4.98 8.83 7.63
N ASN A 111 4.25 8.13 8.50
CA ASN A 111 3.93 6.70 8.36
C ASN A 111 3.22 6.43 7.03
N PHE A 112 2.13 7.15 6.76
CA PHE A 112 1.38 7.01 5.51
C PHE A 112 2.17 7.49 4.29
N GLY A 113 2.96 8.55 4.47
CA GLY A 113 3.70 9.22 3.42
C GLY A 113 4.80 8.32 2.85
N HIS A 114 5.62 7.73 3.70
CA HIS A 114 6.76 6.91 3.26
C HIS A 114 7.24 5.89 4.28
N ARG A 115 7.20 6.18 5.59
CA ARG A 115 7.91 5.38 6.59
C ARG A 115 7.32 3.99 6.76
N GLY A 116 5.99 3.85 6.74
CA GLY A 116 5.35 2.56 6.99
C GLY A 116 5.67 1.50 5.92
N ILE A 117 5.75 1.91 4.64
CA ILE A 117 6.12 0.98 3.55
C ILE A 117 7.59 0.57 3.67
N HIS A 118 8.49 1.52 3.92
CA HIS A 118 9.90 1.23 4.17
C HIS A 118 10.08 0.24 5.34
N GLU A 119 9.44 0.49 6.48
CA GLU A 119 9.55 -0.39 7.66
C GLU A 119 8.98 -1.78 7.41
N MET A 120 7.87 -1.88 6.69
CA MET A 120 7.35 -3.17 6.21
C MET A 120 8.39 -3.90 5.36
N THR A 121 9.07 -3.18 4.48
CA THR A 121 10.08 -3.74 3.57
C THR A 121 11.29 -4.26 4.33
N VAL A 122 11.87 -3.43 5.20
CA VAL A 122 13.06 -3.79 5.99
C VAL A 122 12.75 -4.98 6.91
N ASN A 123 11.67 -4.90 7.69
CA ASN A 123 11.28 -5.99 8.59
C ASN A 123 10.90 -7.28 7.82
N GLY A 124 10.27 -7.15 6.65
CA GLY A 124 9.95 -8.27 5.78
C GLY A 124 11.19 -9.00 5.26
N LYS A 125 12.21 -8.25 4.80
CA LYS A 125 13.50 -8.81 4.36
C LYS A 125 14.26 -9.49 5.50
N GLU A 126 14.25 -8.92 6.70
CA GLU A 126 14.84 -9.54 7.90
C GLU A 126 14.16 -10.86 8.27
N LEU A 127 12.83 -10.90 8.20
CA LEU A 127 12.05 -12.12 8.42
C LEU A 127 12.32 -13.19 7.36
N VAL A 128 12.46 -12.79 6.10
CA VAL A 128 12.88 -13.70 5.01
C VAL A 128 14.24 -14.31 5.33
N ALA A 129 15.23 -13.48 5.66
CA ALA A 129 16.58 -13.95 5.99
C ALA A 129 16.60 -14.90 7.20
N ALA A 130 15.86 -14.56 8.25
CA ALA A 130 15.74 -15.37 9.45
C ALA A 130 15.03 -16.70 9.20
N TYR A 131 13.96 -16.71 8.41
CA TYR A 131 13.12 -17.88 8.19
C TYR A 131 13.75 -18.88 7.20
N TYR A 132 14.31 -18.39 6.09
CA TYR A 132 14.90 -19.24 5.05
C TYR A 132 16.41 -19.49 5.21
N GLY A 133 17.06 -18.82 6.17
CA GLY A 133 18.51 -18.91 6.37
C GLY A 133 19.34 -18.22 5.28
N ARG A 134 18.70 -17.44 4.40
CA ARG A 134 19.32 -16.62 3.35
C ARG A 134 18.40 -15.45 2.98
N SER A 135 18.98 -14.36 2.50
CA SER A 135 18.24 -13.24 1.92
C SER A 135 17.55 -13.64 0.61
N GLN A 136 16.52 -12.88 0.24
CA GLN A 136 15.94 -12.91 -1.11
C GLN A 136 16.97 -12.55 -2.18
N ASP A 137 16.83 -13.14 -3.37
CA ASP A 137 17.64 -12.80 -4.55
C ASP A 137 17.24 -11.45 -5.14
N TYR A 138 15.94 -11.14 -5.09
CA TYR A 138 15.37 -9.88 -5.55
C TYR A 138 14.16 -9.47 -4.69
N ALA A 139 13.95 -8.17 -4.54
CA ALA A 139 12.79 -7.57 -3.92
C ALA A 139 12.03 -6.70 -4.94
N TYR A 140 10.70 -6.84 -4.96
CA TYR A 140 9.81 -6.09 -5.82
C TYR A 140 8.74 -5.37 -5.02
N PHE A 141 8.21 -4.28 -5.57
CA PHE A 141 7.03 -3.60 -5.04
C PHE A 141 5.94 -3.49 -6.10
N SER A 142 4.67 -3.66 -5.71
CA SER A 142 3.53 -3.45 -6.60
C SER A 142 2.40 -2.72 -5.89
N GLY A 143 1.88 -1.67 -6.53
CA GLY A 143 0.75 -0.92 -6.01
C GLY A 143 0.04 -0.09 -7.08
N CYS A 144 -1.22 0.26 -6.82
CA CYS A 144 -2.04 1.10 -7.69
C CYS A 144 -2.65 2.26 -6.89
N SER A 145 -2.89 3.43 -7.50
CA SER A 145 -3.41 4.61 -6.79
C SER A 145 -2.47 5.05 -5.66
N THR A 146 -2.91 5.01 -4.40
CA THR A 146 -2.05 5.22 -3.22
C THR A 146 -0.84 4.29 -3.22
N GLY A 147 -1.01 3.03 -3.60
CA GLY A 147 0.09 2.09 -3.81
C GLY A 147 1.03 2.54 -4.91
N GLY A 148 0.53 3.15 -5.99
CA GLY A 148 1.39 3.73 -7.03
C GLY A 148 2.23 4.89 -6.50
N ARG A 149 1.63 5.79 -5.69
CA ARG A 149 2.36 6.85 -4.99
C ARG A 149 3.41 6.26 -4.04
N GLN A 150 3.07 5.24 -3.27
CA GLN A 150 4.00 4.56 -2.36
C GLN A 150 5.18 3.97 -3.11
N GLY A 151 4.95 3.26 -4.21
CA GLY A 151 6.04 2.75 -5.05
C GLY A 151 6.93 3.87 -5.59
N MET A 152 6.37 5.00 -6.01
CA MET A 152 7.19 6.15 -6.38
C MET A 152 7.99 6.74 -5.20
N MET A 153 7.41 6.79 -4.00
CA MET A 153 8.11 7.24 -2.80
C MET A 153 9.27 6.33 -2.42
N GLU A 154 9.08 5.00 -2.52
CA GLU A 154 10.17 4.03 -2.35
C GLU A 154 11.30 4.30 -3.34
N ALA A 155 10.99 4.42 -4.63
CA ALA A 155 12.00 4.73 -5.65
C ALA A 155 12.79 6.03 -5.39
N GLN A 156 12.13 7.04 -4.82
CA GLN A 156 12.72 8.38 -4.62
C GLN A 156 13.47 8.50 -3.29
N LYS A 157 12.97 7.88 -2.23
CA LYS A 157 13.46 8.08 -0.85
C LYS A 157 14.23 6.89 -0.31
N TYR A 158 13.90 5.68 -0.77
CA TYR A 158 14.49 4.42 -0.33
C TYR A 158 14.92 3.58 -1.54
N PRO A 159 15.88 4.08 -2.35
CA PRO A 159 16.22 3.45 -3.63
C PRO A 159 16.77 2.03 -3.51
N ASP A 160 17.23 1.63 -2.32
CA ASP A 160 17.78 0.30 -2.04
C ASP A 160 16.70 -0.72 -1.58
N ASP A 161 15.45 -0.28 -1.43
CA ASP A 161 14.37 -1.15 -0.93
C ASP A 161 13.90 -2.15 -2.00
N TYR A 162 14.00 -1.83 -3.28
CA TYR A 162 13.44 -2.68 -4.34
C TYR A 162 14.27 -2.66 -5.63
N ASP A 163 14.46 -3.84 -6.22
CA ASP A 163 15.07 -4.02 -7.53
C ASP A 163 14.10 -3.69 -8.67
N GLY A 164 12.79 -3.73 -8.40
CA GLY A 164 11.75 -3.41 -9.38
C GLY A 164 10.44 -2.94 -8.75
N ILE A 165 9.85 -1.89 -9.31
CA ILE A 165 8.63 -1.25 -8.80
C ILE A 165 7.60 -1.15 -9.92
N SER A 166 6.40 -1.70 -9.68
CA SER A 166 5.22 -1.51 -10.51
C SER A 166 4.27 -0.51 -9.87
N ALA A 167 4.30 0.74 -10.35
CA ALA A 167 3.49 1.85 -9.84
C ALA A 167 2.34 2.20 -10.80
N GLY A 168 1.14 1.68 -10.53
CA GLY A 168 -0.06 1.94 -11.32
C GLY A 168 -0.83 3.19 -10.85
N ALA A 169 -1.35 3.99 -11.79
CA ALA A 169 -2.18 5.18 -11.53
C ALA A 169 -1.72 6.02 -10.31
N PRO A 170 -0.44 6.37 -10.19
CA PRO A 170 0.12 6.90 -8.95
C PRO A 170 -0.51 8.25 -8.58
N VAL A 171 -1.01 8.37 -7.35
CA VAL A 171 -1.52 9.63 -6.80
C VAL A 171 -0.40 10.50 -6.24
N PHE A 172 0.64 10.76 -7.06
CA PHE A 172 1.89 11.39 -6.62
C PHE A 172 1.76 12.88 -6.28
N ASN A 173 0.89 13.61 -6.98
CA ASN A 173 0.65 15.02 -6.69
C ASN A 173 -0.56 15.19 -5.76
N TYR A 174 -0.42 14.71 -4.53
CA TYR A 174 -1.55 14.47 -3.62
C TYR A 174 -2.36 15.74 -3.30
N ALA A 175 -1.69 16.87 -3.08
CA ALA A 175 -2.34 18.14 -2.74
C ALA A 175 -3.16 18.70 -3.92
N GLU A 176 -2.59 18.71 -5.12
CA GLU A 176 -3.29 19.15 -6.32
C GLU A 176 -4.44 18.21 -6.69
N LEU A 177 -4.22 16.88 -6.57
CA LEU A 177 -5.26 15.90 -6.84
C LEU A 177 -6.46 16.06 -5.92
N ALA A 178 -6.24 16.30 -4.62
CA ALA A 178 -7.32 16.49 -3.66
C ALA A 178 -8.21 17.69 -4.02
N ILE A 179 -7.60 18.80 -4.48
CA ILE A 179 -8.35 19.98 -4.94
C ILE A 179 -9.05 19.69 -6.28
N ALA A 180 -8.35 19.06 -7.23
CA ALA A 180 -8.88 18.73 -8.55
C ALA A 180 -10.11 17.82 -8.48
N GLN A 181 -10.17 16.90 -7.51
CA GLN A 181 -11.32 16.01 -7.28
C GLN A 181 -12.59 16.77 -6.88
N LEU A 182 -12.48 17.94 -6.26
CA LEU A 182 -13.63 18.75 -5.84
C LEU A 182 -14.10 19.71 -6.93
N TRP A 183 -13.20 20.12 -7.83
CA TRP A 183 -13.45 21.20 -8.78
C TRP A 183 -14.71 21.01 -9.62
N SER A 184 -14.87 19.85 -10.27
CA SER A 184 -16.01 19.59 -11.15
C SER A 184 -17.35 19.63 -10.42
N GLN A 185 -17.39 19.14 -9.18
CA GLN A 185 -18.59 19.16 -8.33
C GLN A 185 -18.94 20.59 -7.93
N ILE A 186 -17.94 21.41 -7.58
CA ILE A 186 -18.12 22.82 -7.25
C ILE A 186 -18.67 23.57 -8.46
N VAL A 187 -18.04 23.45 -9.63
CA VAL A 187 -18.49 24.14 -10.86
C VAL A 187 -19.93 23.77 -11.21
N MET A 188 -20.26 22.47 -11.23
CA MET A 188 -21.63 22.02 -11.50
C MET A 188 -22.67 22.61 -10.53
N LYS A 189 -22.29 22.75 -9.25
CA LYS A 189 -23.16 23.33 -8.22
C LYS A 189 -23.32 24.84 -8.42
N GLU A 190 -22.23 25.57 -8.61
CA GLU A 190 -22.24 27.04 -8.79
C GLU A 190 -22.97 27.46 -10.06
N GLU A 191 -22.86 26.67 -11.13
CA GLU A 191 -23.57 26.92 -12.39
C GLU A 191 -25.02 26.41 -12.39
N GLY A 192 -25.47 25.73 -11.32
CA GLY A 192 -26.79 25.10 -11.27
C GLY A 192 -26.99 24.03 -12.35
N ASN A 193 -25.91 23.42 -12.83
CA ASN A 193 -25.89 22.49 -13.96
C ASN A 193 -25.27 21.14 -13.56
N VAL A 194 -25.91 20.47 -12.60
CA VAL A 194 -25.53 19.11 -12.23
C VAL A 194 -25.71 18.16 -13.42
N LEU A 195 -24.63 17.47 -13.78
CA LEU A 195 -24.63 16.55 -14.91
C LEU A 195 -25.47 15.32 -14.58
N SER A 196 -26.60 15.16 -15.27
CA SER A 196 -27.42 13.95 -15.13
C SER A 196 -26.70 12.74 -15.74
N GLN A 197 -27.04 11.55 -15.26
CA GLN A 197 -26.48 10.30 -15.78
C GLN A 197 -26.67 10.17 -17.30
N CYS A 198 -27.83 10.58 -17.82
CA CYS A 198 -28.12 10.57 -19.26
C CYS A 198 -27.15 11.48 -20.05
N LYS A 199 -26.91 12.71 -19.56
CA LYS A 199 -25.95 13.63 -20.18
C LYS A 199 -24.52 13.07 -20.12
N PHE A 200 -24.13 12.45 -18.99
CA PHE A 200 -22.81 11.86 -18.84
C PHE A 200 -22.58 10.69 -19.82
N THR A 201 -23.54 9.77 -19.93
CA THR A 201 -23.47 8.67 -20.89
C THR A 201 -23.37 9.18 -22.33
N ALA A 202 -24.21 10.15 -22.72
CA ALA A 202 -24.15 10.74 -24.05
C ALA A 202 -22.79 11.38 -24.36
N ALA A 203 -22.17 12.03 -23.37
CA ALA A 203 -20.83 12.61 -23.51
C ALA A 203 -19.74 11.55 -23.71
N LEU A 204 -19.79 10.43 -22.97
CA LEU A 204 -18.86 9.31 -23.14
C LEU A 204 -18.99 8.67 -24.52
N GLU A 205 -20.21 8.38 -24.98
CA GLU A 205 -20.45 7.82 -26.32
C GLU A 205 -19.97 8.76 -27.44
N ALA A 206 -20.20 10.07 -27.29
CA ALA A 206 -19.71 11.06 -28.23
C ALA A 206 -18.17 11.12 -28.25
N GLY A 207 -17.53 10.94 -27.10
CA GLY A 207 -16.08 10.82 -26.99
C GLY A 207 -15.52 9.61 -27.72
N ASP A 208 -16.10 8.43 -27.48
CA ASP A 208 -15.66 7.17 -28.11
C ASP A 208 -15.78 7.22 -29.65
N ARG A 209 -16.87 7.80 -30.16
CA ARG A 209 -17.06 7.99 -31.62
C ARG A 209 -16.03 8.92 -32.25
N ARG A 210 -15.48 9.88 -31.50
CA ARG A 210 -14.44 10.79 -32.00
C ARG A 210 -13.05 10.16 -32.00
N VAL A 211 -12.78 9.24 -31.07
CA VAL A 211 -11.46 8.58 -30.94
C VAL A 211 -11.35 7.36 -31.85
N ARG A 212 -12.47 6.80 -32.31
CA ARG A 212 -12.52 5.73 -33.32
C ARG A 212 -13.18 6.20 -34.62
N PRO A 213 -12.45 6.89 -35.52
CA PRO A 213 -13.01 7.27 -36.81
C PRO A 213 -13.07 6.02 -37.71
N GLY A 214 -14.24 5.39 -37.84
CA GLY A 214 -14.49 4.34 -38.85
C GLY A 214 -15.30 3.11 -38.43
N GLY A 215 -16.38 3.26 -37.66
CA GLY A 215 -17.43 2.23 -37.53
C GLY A 215 -18.58 2.50 -38.49
#